data_AF-A0A1E4S7J0-F1
#
_entry.id   AF-A0A1E4S7J0-F1
#
_cell.length_a   1.000
_cell.length_b   1.000
_cell.length_c   1.000
_cell.angle_alpha   90.00
_cell.angle_beta   90.00
_cell.angle_gamma   90.00
#
_symmetry.space_group_name_H-M   'P 1'
#
loop_
_entity.id
_entity.type
_entity.pdbx_description
1 polymer ?
#
loop_
_entity_poly.entity_id
_entity_poly.type
_entity_poly.pdbx_seq_one_letter_code
_entity_poly.pdbx_strand_id
1 'polypeptide(L)'
;DHYIGIVKSWSQGVIYTSEITGRLVMKHLRVPEDRIVMIPMHKKYEVCKGVWVTLEDANHCPGAVVFLFEASDGDTVKRILHTGDFRVSKALIDKFKDVYLDEIYLDTTYLDPRYSFYDQRLVINTTVDFVQQCVTTKQNGIIDFLKGGTEFVILVGSYSIGKEKVYTELAKRLKTKVFVAP
;
A
#
# COMPACT_ATOMS: atom_id res chain seq x y z
N ASP A 1 11.39 -6.90 -2.25
CA ASP A 1 11.81 -7.99 -1.36
C ASP A 1 10.84 -9.16 -1.37
N HIS A 2 9.55 -8.92 -1.15
CA HIS A 2 8.53 -9.99 -1.03
C HIS A 2 8.22 -10.81 -2.29
N TYR A 3 8.58 -10.35 -3.50
CA TYR A 3 8.34 -11.07 -4.75
C TYR A 3 9.60 -11.70 -5.36
N ILE A 4 10.74 -11.66 -4.66
CA ILE A 4 12.01 -12.18 -5.17
C ILE A 4 11.83 -13.65 -5.57
N GLY A 5 12.21 -13.97 -6.82
CA GLY A 5 12.07 -15.31 -7.40
C GLY A 5 10.82 -15.50 -8.27
N ILE A 6 9.81 -14.62 -8.18
CA ILE A 6 8.68 -14.65 -9.10
C ILE A 6 9.13 -14.11 -10.47
N VAL A 7 8.99 -14.94 -11.51
CA VAL A 7 9.43 -14.65 -12.87
C VAL A 7 8.40 -15.12 -13.89
N LYS A 8 8.50 -14.64 -15.14
CA LYS A 8 7.59 -15.01 -16.24
C LYS A 8 7.39 -16.51 -16.46
N SER A 9 8.37 -17.34 -16.09
CA SER A 9 8.34 -18.80 -16.23
C SER A 9 7.93 -19.51 -14.94
N TRP A 10 7.18 -18.83 -14.06
CA TRP A 10 6.73 -19.39 -12.78
C TRP A 10 6.01 -20.73 -12.97
N SER A 11 6.50 -21.77 -12.30
CA SER A 11 5.99 -23.14 -12.38
C SER A 11 5.84 -23.82 -11.02
N GLN A 12 5.94 -23.06 -9.92
CA GLN A 12 5.94 -23.60 -8.54
C GLN A 12 4.53 -23.68 -7.93
N GLY A 13 3.48 -23.58 -8.75
CA GLY A 13 2.09 -23.61 -8.32
C GLY A 13 1.32 -22.33 -8.68
N VAL A 14 0.19 -22.12 -7.99
CA VAL A 14 -0.70 -20.97 -8.18
C VAL A 14 -0.33 -19.86 -7.20
N ILE A 15 -0.30 -18.62 -7.68
CA ILE A 15 -0.07 -17.42 -6.89
C ILE A 15 -1.42 -16.83 -6.48
N TYR A 16 -1.73 -16.87 -5.19
CA TYR A 16 -2.92 -16.24 -4.61
C TYR A 16 -2.59 -14.83 -4.15
N THR A 17 -3.40 -13.86 -4.53
CA THR A 17 -3.07 -12.45 -4.27
C THR A 17 -4.31 -11.55 -4.30
N SER A 18 -4.18 -10.28 -3.94
CA SER A 18 -5.22 -9.29 -4.16
C SER A 18 -5.33 -8.93 -5.65
N GLU A 19 -6.46 -8.35 -6.06
CA GLU A 19 -6.69 -7.97 -7.46
C GLU A 19 -5.62 -7.01 -8.01
N ILE A 20 -5.25 -5.99 -7.24
CA ILE A 20 -4.24 -5.01 -7.64
C ILE A 20 -2.89 -5.70 -7.83
N THR A 21 -2.47 -6.50 -6.86
CA THR A 21 -1.18 -7.18 -6.92
C THR A 21 -1.14 -8.21 -8.05
N GLY A 22 -2.21 -8.97 -8.27
CA GLY A 22 -2.31 -9.91 -9.39
C GLY A 22 -2.14 -9.22 -10.75
N ARG A 23 -2.77 -8.06 -10.95
CA ARG A 23 -2.58 -7.25 -12.17
C ARG A 23 -1.16 -6.75 -12.33
N LEU A 24 -0.51 -6.33 -11.24
CA LEU A 24 0.90 -5.90 -11.27
C LEU A 24 1.84 -7.06 -11.60
N VAL A 25 1.60 -8.23 -11.02
CA VAL A 25 2.38 -9.46 -11.30
C VAL A 25 2.26 -9.84 -12.78
N MET A 26 1.05 -9.83 -13.36
CA MET A 26 0.87 -10.09 -14.79
C MET A 26 1.56 -9.03 -15.66
N LYS A 27 1.36 -7.74 -15.35
CA LYS A 27 1.84 -6.65 -16.19
C LYS A 27 3.37 -6.50 -16.14
N HIS A 28 3.95 -6.53 -14.96
CA HIS A 28 5.36 -6.20 -14.74
C HIS A 28 6.26 -7.43 -14.66
N LEU A 29 5.80 -8.52 -14.04
CA LEU A 29 6.57 -9.78 -13.94
C LEU A 29 6.26 -10.75 -15.09
N ARG A 30 5.21 -10.46 -15.89
CA ARG A 30 4.80 -11.25 -17.06
C ARG A 30 4.47 -12.71 -16.72
N VAL A 31 3.97 -12.95 -15.51
CA VAL A 31 3.47 -14.26 -15.10
C VAL A 31 2.15 -14.52 -15.84
N PRO A 32 1.95 -15.72 -16.43
CA PRO A 32 0.71 -16.10 -17.08
C PRO A 32 -0.52 -16.03 -16.16
N GLU A 33 -1.65 -15.61 -16.72
CA GLU A 33 -2.91 -15.43 -15.96
C GLU A 33 -3.43 -16.73 -15.33
N ASP A 34 -3.24 -17.87 -15.98
CA ASP A 34 -3.61 -19.20 -15.48
C ASP A 34 -2.81 -19.64 -14.23
N ARG A 35 -1.77 -18.88 -13.85
CA ARG A 35 -0.99 -19.08 -12.63
C ARG A 35 -1.40 -18.18 -11.49
N ILE A 36 -2.38 -17.30 -11.68
CA ILE A 36 -2.74 -16.27 -10.70
C ILE A 36 -4.21 -16.40 -10.33
N VAL A 37 -4.47 -16.41 -9.04
CA VAL A 37 -5.82 -16.31 -8.49
C VAL A 37 -5.92 -15.02 -7.68
N MET A 38 -6.79 -14.12 -8.14
CA MET A 38 -7.09 -12.88 -7.45
C MET A 38 -8.26 -13.09 -6.49
N ILE A 39 -7.97 -13.03 -5.19
CA ILE A 39 -8.97 -13.24 -4.14
C ILE A 39 -9.67 -11.90 -3.86
N PRO A 40 -11.01 -11.86 -3.84
CA PRO A 40 -11.75 -10.64 -3.47
C PRO A 40 -11.49 -10.23 -2.02
N MET A 41 -11.37 -8.92 -1.78
CA MET A 41 -11.23 -8.37 -0.43
C MET A 41 -12.43 -8.74 0.46
N HIS A 42 -12.15 -9.01 1.73
CA HIS A 42 -13.13 -9.26 2.80
C HIS A 42 -14.06 -10.46 2.55
N LYS A 43 -13.72 -11.34 1.61
CA LYS A 43 -14.46 -12.57 1.34
C LYS A 43 -13.61 -13.79 1.69
N LYS A 44 -14.25 -14.75 2.35
CA LYS A 44 -13.66 -16.05 2.65
C LYS A 44 -13.55 -16.84 1.35
N TYR A 45 -12.34 -17.28 1.02
CA TYR A 45 -12.03 -18.03 -0.19
C TYR A 45 -11.35 -19.35 0.17
N GLU A 46 -11.87 -20.48 -0.32
CA GLU A 46 -11.28 -21.80 -0.07
C GLU A 46 -10.09 -22.03 -1.02
N VAL A 47 -8.88 -22.06 -0.48
CA VAL A 47 -7.65 -22.27 -1.28
C VAL A 47 -7.37 -23.75 -1.51
N CYS A 48 -7.74 -24.59 -0.55
CA CYS A 48 -7.80 -26.05 -0.67
C CYS A 48 -8.79 -26.60 0.36
N LYS A 49 -9.13 -27.88 0.24
CA LYS A 49 -10.17 -28.50 1.08
C LYS A 49 -9.90 -28.26 2.57
N GLY A 50 -10.82 -27.56 3.23
CA GLY A 50 -10.73 -27.29 4.67
C GLY A 50 -9.80 -26.14 5.06
N VAL A 51 -9.26 -25.38 4.08
CA VAL A 51 -8.42 -24.20 4.32
C VAL A 51 -8.97 -23.01 3.55
N TRP A 52 -9.28 -21.96 4.29
CA TRP A 52 -9.79 -20.71 3.76
C TRP A 52 -8.83 -19.57 4.05
N VAL A 53 -8.89 -18.56 3.19
CA VAL A 53 -8.20 -17.29 3.38
C VAL A 53 -9.17 -16.13 3.19
N THR A 54 -9.03 -15.10 4.02
CA THR A 54 -9.72 -13.82 3.86
C THR A 54 -8.69 -12.70 3.81
N LEU A 55 -8.86 -11.77 2.86
CA LEU A 55 -7.95 -10.63 2.69
C LEU A 55 -8.49 -9.38 3.37
N GLU A 56 -7.64 -8.73 4.16
CA GLU A 56 -7.90 -7.43 4.77
C GLU A 56 -6.89 -6.39 4.28
N ASP A 57 -7.27 -5.11 4.28
CA ASP A 57 -6.39 -4.02 3.83
C ASP A 57 -5.20 -3.86 4.80
N ALA A 58 -3.97 -3.94 4.28
CA ALA A 58 -2.76 -3.79 5.08
C ALA A 58 -2.36 -2.33 5.35
N ASN A 59 -3.01 -1.36 4.70
CA ASN A 59 -2.74 0.06 4.81
C ASN A 59 -1.25 0.41 4.57
N HIS A 60 -0.59 -0.35 3.69
CA HIS A 60 0.84 -0.24 3.39
C HIS A 60 1.09 0.39 2.01
N CYS A 61 0.75 -0.34 0.93
CA CYS A 61 0.80 0.15 -0.45
C CYS A 61 -0.40 -0.42 -1.24
N PRO A 62 -0.71 0.09 -2.45
CA PRO A 62 -1.82 -0.42 -3.24
C PRO A 62 -1.74 -1.94 -3.47
N GLY A 63 -2.77 -2.66 -3.05
CA GLY A 63 -2.83 -4.12 -3.19
C GLY A 63 -2.17 -4.92 -2.06
N ALA A 64 -1.52 -4.26 -1.09
CA ALA A 64 -1.01 -4.93 0.10
C ALA A 64 -2.17 -5.40 0.99
N VAL A 65 -2.07 -6.64 1.48
CA VAL A 65 -3.13 -7.27 2.27
C VAL A 65 -2.58 -8.02 3.47
N VAL A 66 -3.37 -8.06 4.53
CA VAL A 66 -3.25 -8.97 5.65
C VAL A 66 -4.05 -10.23 5.30
N PHE A 67 -3.47 -11.41 5.49
CA PHE A 67 -4.12 -12.70 5.25
C PHE A 67 -4.60 -13.30 6.56
N LEU A 68 -5.90 -13.56 6.69
CA LEU A 68 -6.45 -14.43 7.72
C LEU A 68 -6.64 -15.82 7.13
N PHE A 69 -5.86 -16.80 7.60
CA PHE A 69 -6.05 -18.21 7.29
C PHE A 69 -6.89 -18.87 8.36
N GLU A 70 -7.87 -19.66 7.92
CA GLU A 70 -8.67 -20.53 8.78
C GLU A 70 -8.56 -21.95 8.24
N ALA A 71 -8.09 -22.88 9.06
CA ALA A 71 -8.06 -24.30 8.73
C ALA A 71 -8.98 -25.07 9.67
N SER A 72 -9.84 -25.93 9.13
CA SER A 72 -10.78 -26.74 9.92
C SER A 72 -10.89 -28.16 9.39
N ASP A 73 -10.94 -29.11 10.33
CA ASP A 73 -11.17 -30.53 10.10
C ASP A 73 -12.59 -30.99 10.51
N GLY A 74 -13.43 -30.06 10.98
CA GLY A 74 -14.81 -30.31 11.40
C GLY A 74 -15.06 -30.00 12.88
N ASP A 75 -14.11 -30.33 13.76
CA ASP A 75 -14.28 -30.16 15.21
C ASP A 75 -13.55 -28.92 15.75
N THR A 76 -12.46 -28.52 15.09
CA THR A 76 -11.67 -27.36 15.50
C THR A 76 -11.40 -26.42 14.34
N VAL A 77 -11.13 -25.15 14.65
CA VAL A 77 -10.73 -24.13 13.67
C VAL A 77 -9.45 -23.47 14.17
N LYS A 78 -8.36 -23.66 13.43
CA LYS A 78 -7.11 -22.94 13.65
C LYS A 78 -7.10 -21.64 12.83
N ARG A 79 -6.81 -20.51 13.46
CA ARG A 79 -6.75 -19.18 12.84
C ARG A 79 -5.34 -18.61 12.90
N ILE A 80 -4.78 -18.33 11.74
CA ILE A 80 -3.44 -17.76 11.60
C ILE A 80 -3.56 -16.43 10.86
N LEU A 81 -3.04 -15.36 11.45
CA LEU A 81 -3.00 -14.04 10.82
C LEU A 81 -1.59 -13.75 10.31
N HIS A 82 -1.42 -13.53 9.01
CA HIS A 82 -0.16 -13.06 8.43
C HIS A 82 -0.31 -11.62 7.97
N THR A 83 0.42 -10.71 8.59
CA THR A 83 0.24 -9.28 8.34
C THR A 83 0.83 -8.81 7.02
N GLY A 84 1.87 -9.51 6.52
CA GLY A 84 2.72 -8.92 5.47
C GLY A 84 3.36 -7.64 6.00
N ASP A 85 3.83 -6.76 5.13
CA ASP A 85 4.15 -5.40 5.55
C ASP A 85 2.85 -4.62 5.73
N PHE A 86 2.63 -4.05 6.91
CA PHE A 86 1.37 -3.38 7.23
C PHE A 86 1.58 -2.12 8.05
N ARG A 87 0.60 -1.22 8.02
CA ARG A 87 0.49 -0.15 9.00
C ARG A 87 -0.84 -0.31 9.73
N VAL A 88 -0.76 -0.84 10.95
CA VAL A 88 -1.94 -1.09 11.77
C VAL A 88 -2.91 0.10 11.76
N SER A 89 -4.19 -0.21 11.56
CA SER A 89 -5.28 0.78 11.54
C SER A 89 -6.32 0.41 12.58
N LYS A 90 -7.09 1.40 13.05
CA LYS A 90 -8.19 1.16 14.00
C LYS A 90 -9.21 0.16 13.42
N ALA A 91 -9.52 0.26 12.13
CA ALA A 91 -10.44 -0.66 11.45
C ALA A 91 -9.96 -2.12 11.53
N LEU A 92 -8.66 -2.36 11.34
CA LEU A 92 -8.09 -3.71 11.45
C LEU A 92 -8.16 -4.22 12.90
N ILE A 93 -7.81 -3.36 13.88
CA ILE A 93 -7.91 -3.72 15.31
C ILE A 93 -9.35 -4.04 15.67
N ASP A 94 -10.32 -3.19 15.31
CA ASP A 94 -11.74 -3.39 15.62
C ASP A 94 -12.28 -4.69 15.02
N LYS A 95 -11.72 -5.14 13.91
CA LYS A 95 -12.09 -6.39 13.24
C LYS A 95 -11.58 -7.63 13.97
N PHE A 96 -10.40 -7.57 14.58
CA PHE A 96 -9.74 -8.73 15.18
C PHE A 96 -9.69 -8.70 16.71
N LYS A 97 -10.07 -7.60 17.37
CA LYS A 97 -9.99 -7.44 18.84
C LYS A 97 -10.75 -8.52 19.63
N ASP A 98 -11.84 -9.04 19.06
CA ASP A 98 -12.72 -10.04 19.68
C ASP A 98 -12.57 -11.42 19.00
N VAL A 99 -11.55 -11.60 18.15
CA VAL A 99 -11.28 -12.84 17.43
C VAL A 99 -10.10 -13.55 18.09
N TYR A 100 -10.29 -14.81 18.49
CA TYR A 100 -9.18 -15.64 18.94
C TYR A 100 -8.31 -16.05 17.75
N LEU A 101 -7.03 -15.71 17.81
CA LEU A 101 -6.00 -16.07 16.83
C LEU A 101 -5.00 -17.01 17.49
N ASP A 102 -4.76 -18.16 16.87
CA ASP A 102 -3.80 -19.14 17.38
C ASP A 102 -2.36 -18.68 17.13
N GLU A 103 -2.09 -18.06 15.97
CA GLU A 103 -0.77 -17.54 15.61
C GLU A 103 -0.86 -16.22 14.84
N ILE A 104 0.16 -15.37 15.00
CA ILE A 104 0.31 -14.13 14.25
C ILE A 104 1.74 -14.04 13.71
N TYR A 105 1.86 -13.91 12.39
CA TYR A 105 3.09 -13.55 11.69
C TYR A 105 3.08 -12.04 11.49
N LEU A 106 3.81 -11.35 12.39
CA LEU A 106 3.75 -9.90 12.57
C LEU A 106 4.92 -9.21 11.88
N ASP A 107 4.65 -8.17 11.08
CA ASP A 107 5.65 -7.20 10.67
C ASP A 107 6.14 -6.39 11.87
N THR A 108 7.44 -6.49 12.11
CA THR A 108 8.13 -5.92 13.26
C THR A 108 9.10 -4.81 12.89
N THR A 109 8.98 -4.24 11.68
CA THR A 109 9.87 -3.20 11.12
C THR A 109 10.17 -2.08 12.13
N TYR A 110 9.17 -1.66 12.89
CA TYR A 110 9.28 -0.61 13.91
C TYR A 110 8.86 -1.07 15.31
N LEU A 111 9.12 -2.34 15.68
CA LEU A 111 8.82 -2.87 17.02
C LEU A 111 9.82 -2.38 18.09
N ASP A 112 9.96 -1.06 18.20
CA ASP A 112 10.77 -0.39 19.21
C ASP A 112 10.13 0.97 19.55
N PRO A 113 9.91 1.30 20.83
CA PRO A 113 9.24 2.56 21.24
C PRO A 113 9.94 3.83 20.78
N ARG A 114 11.22 3.77 20.40
CA ARG A 114 11.94 4.92 19.83
C ARG A 114 11.38 5.37 18.49
N TYR A 115 10.70 4.47 17.77
CA TYR A 115 10.03 4.80 16.52
C TYR A 115 8.65 5.40 16.80
N SER A 116 8.55 6.72 16.68
CA SER A 116 7.29 7.47 16.73
C SER A 116 7.19 8.37 15.52
N PHE A 117 6.10 8.21 14.75
CA PHE A 117 5.90 8.92 13.50
C PHE A 117 4.55 9.61 13.49
N TYR A 118 4.47 10.72 12.77
CA TYR A 118 3.22 11.43 12.55
C TYR A 118 2.23 10.63 11.70
N ASP A 119 0.95 10.98 11.84
CA ASP A 119 -0.12 10.44 11.01
C ASP A 119 0.09 10.78 9.52
N GLN A 120 -0.30 9.87 8.62
CA GLN A 120 -0.15 10.09 7.17
C GLN A 120 -0.80 11.39 6.73
N ARG A 121 -2.02 11.68 7.22
CA ARG A 121 -2.78 12.87 6.82
C ARG A 121 -2.08 14.14 7.27
N LEU A 122 -1.50 14.15 8.47
CA LEU A 122 -0.75 15.29 8.98
C LEU A 122 0.47 15.57 8.09
N VAL A 123 1.29 14.55 7.83
CA VAL A 123 2.50 14.68 6.98
C VAL A 123 2.14 15.17 5.58
N ILE A 124 1.10 14.59 4.96
CA ILE A 124 0.65 14.98 3.62
C ILE A 124 0.17 16.43 3.62
N ASN A 125 -0.70 16.82 4.55
CA ASN A 125 -1.23 18.18 4.60
C ASN A 125 -0.12 19.21 4.82
N THR A 126 0.76 18.98 5.81
CA THR A 126 1.90 19.87 6.07
C THR A 126 2.81 20.00 4.85
N THR A 127 3.08 18.90 4.15
CA THR A 127 3.90 18.92 2.92
C THR A 127 3.22 19.74 1.82
N VAL A 128 1.93 19.51 1.60
CA VAL A 128 1.15 20.19 0.56
C VAL A 128 1.02 21.69 0.86
N ASP A 129 0.77 22.06 2.11
CA ASP A 129 0.64 23.44 2.54
C ASP A 129 1.97 24.19 2.41
N PHE A 130 3.09 23.55 2.79
CA PHE A 130 4.43 24.10 2.60
C PHE A 130 4.73 24.36 1.12
N VAL A 131 4.51 23.37 0.24
CA VAL A 131 4.75 23.54 -1.19
C VAL A 131 3.83 24.62 -1.78
N GLN A 132 2.56 24.65 -1.38
CA GLN A 132 1.61 25.66 -1.81
C GLN A 132 2.07 27.07 -1.42
N GLN A 133 2.64 27.24 -0.22
CA GLN A 133 3.19 28.51 0.24
C GLN A 133 4.43 28.92 -0.57
N CYS A 134 5.34 27.98 -0.85
CA CYS A 134 6.52 28.25 -1.67
C CYS A 134 6.16 28.77 -3.07
N VAL A 135 5.13 28.19 -3.70
CA VAL A 135 4.72 28.60 -5.05
C VAL A 135 3.84 29.85 -5.09
N THR A 136 3.18 30.23 -3.99
CA THR A 136 2.31 31.42 -3.92
C THR A 136 2.98 32.65 -3.32
N THR A 137 4.07 32.47 -2.57
CA THR A 137 4.81 33.59 -1.99
C THR A 137 5.50 34.36 -3.11
N LYS A 138 4.85 35.43 -3.57
CA LYS A 138 5.48 36.44 -4.41
C LYS A 138 6.64 37.05 -3.62
N GLN A 139 7.86 36.98 -4.15
CA GLN A 139 8.89 37.92 -3.72
C GLN A 139 8.33 39.33 -4.01
N ASN A 140 8.11 40.12 -2.96
CA ASN A 140 7.55 41.48 -3.07
C ASN A 140 8.70 42.48 -3.31
N GLY A 141 9.65 42.14 -4.19
CA GLY A 141 10.70 43.04 -4.63
C GLY A 141 10.25 43.85 -5.84
N ILE A 142 10.61 45.13 -5.90
CA ILE A 142 10.18 46.08 -6.94
C ILE A 142 10.63 45.70 -8.38
N ILE A 143 11.48 44.68 -8.50
CA ILE A 143 12.07 44.17 -9.74
C ILE A 143 11.30 42.94 -10.28
N ASP A 144 10.53 42.23 -9.44
CA ASP A 144 9.72 41.05 -9.84
C ASP A 144 8.52 41.42 -10.72
N PHE A 145 8.17 42.71 -10.76
CA PHE A 145 7.09 43.27 -11.57
C PHE A 145 7.43 43.37 -13.07
N LEU A 146 8.71 43.24 -13.46
CA LEU A 146 9.15 43.50 -14.84
C LEU A 146 9.80 42.30 -15.57
N LYS A 147 10.08 41.16 -14.91
CA LYS A 147 10.88 40.08 -15.53
C LYS A 147 10.48 38.67 -15.10
N GLY A 148 9.38 38.13 -15.63
CA GLY A 148 9.09 36.68 -15.65
C GLY A 148 8.73 36.06 -14.29
N GLY A 149 7.51 35.51 -14.17
CA GLY A 149 7.11 34.78 -12.97
C GLY A 149 8.04 33.58 -12.70
N THR A 150 8.36 33.32 -11.43
CA THR A 150 9.14 32.14 -11.06
C THR A 150 8.34 30.87 -11.34
N GLU A 151 8.71 30.15 -12.40
CA GLU A 151 8.13 28.84 -12.69
C GLU A 151 8.82 27.78 -11.81
N PHE A 152 8.05 27.15 -10.92
CA PHE A 152 8.54 26.06 -10.08
C PHE A 152 8.25 24.71 -10.74
N VAL A 153 9.24 23.83 -10.73
CA VAL A 153 9.07 22.40 -11.01
C VAL A 153 9.21 21.64 -9.69
N ILE A 154 8.19 20.89 -9.31
CA ILE A 154 8.17 20.08 -8.10
C ILE A 154 8.54 18.64 -8.47
N LEU A 155 9.66 18.16 -7.92
CA LEU A 155 10.12 16.79 -8.13
C LEU A 155 9.78 15.94 -6.90
N VAL A 156 9.06 14.84 -7.10
CA VAL A 156 8.72 13.88 -6.04
C VAL A 156 9.40 12.55 -6.37
N GLY A 157 10.41 12.18 -5.59
CA GLY A 157 11.13 10.92 -5.76
C GLY A 157 10.27 9.71 -5.37
N SER A 158 10.25 8.68 -6.23
CA SER A 158 9.61 7.39 -5.96
C SER A 158 10.45 6.27 -6.59
N TYR A 159 10.65 5.18 -5.84
CA TYR A 159 11.45 4.02 -6.23
C TYR A 159 10.67 2.69 -6.15
N SER A 160 9.47 2.71 -5.57
CA SER A 160 8.56 1.58 -5.45
C SER A 160 7.12 2.09 -5.45
N ILE A 161 6.15 1.20 -5.68
CA ILE A 161 4.76 1.49 -5.33
C ILE A 161 4.65 1.82 -3.84
N GLY A 162 3.64 2.60 -3.49
CA GLY A 162 3.46 3.20 -2.17
C GLY A 162 3.73 4.71 -2.15
N LYS A 163 3.14 5.37 -1.14
CA LYS A 163 3.24 6.83 -0.88
C LYS A 163 2.65 7.72 -1.97
N GLU A 164 1.84 7.16 -2.88
CA GLU A 164 1.25 7.89 -4.01
C GLU A 164 0.40 9.08 -3.57
N LYS A 165 -0.20 8.98 -2.38
CA LYS A 165 -0.97 10.06 -1.75
C LYS A 165 -0.21 11.40 -1.73
N VAL A 166 1.11 11.40 -1.56
CA VAL A 166 1.92 12.64 -1.51
C VAL A 166 1.78 13.45 -2.80
N TYR A 167 2.11 12.83 -3.95
CA TYR A 167 2.07 13.55 -5.22
C TYR A 167 0.65 13.71 -5.77
N THR A 168 -0.30 12.82 -5.42
CA THR A 168 -1.71 13.03 -5.81
C THR A 168 -2.34 14.20 -5.08
N GLU A 169 -2.08 14.36 -3.78
CA GLU A 169 -2.64 15.49 -3.01
C GLU A 169 -1.97 16.81 -3.39
N LEU A 170 -0.66 16.81 -3.68
CA LEU A 170 0.02 17.96 -4.27
C LEU A 170 -0.64 18.38 -5.59
N ALA A 171 -0.82 17.44 -6.52
CA ALA A 171 -1.40 17.73 -7.83
C ALA A 171 -2.84 18.26 -7.72
N LYS A 172 -3.66 17.67 -6.84
CA LYS A 172 -5.01 18.16 -6.54
C LYS A 172 -4.99 19.58 -6.01
N ARG A 173 -4.16 19.88 -5.02
CA ARG A 173 -4.10 21.20 -4.38
C ARG A 173 -3.63 22.27 -5.36
N LEU A 174 -2.59 21.97 -6.13
CA LEU A 174 -2.00 22.86 -7.12
C LEU A 174 -2.77 22.89 -8.44
N LYS A 175 -3.86 22.12 -8.56
CA LYS A 175 -4.70 22.01 -9.77
C LYS A 175 -3.90 21.67 -11.03
N THR A 176 -2.94 20.76 -10.89
CA THR A 176 -2.08 20.27 -11.97
C THR A 176 -2.18 18.76 -12.13
N LYS A 177 -1.52 18.20 -13.15
CA LYS A 177 -1.35 16.75 -13.33
C LYS A 177 0.04 16.33 -12.88
N VAL A 178 0.17 15.07 -12.45
CA VAL A 178 1.46 14.45 -12.20
C VAL A 178 2.00 13.93 -13.53
N PHE A 179 3.19 14.36 -13.91
CA PHE A 179 3.94 13.73 -14.99
C PHE A 179 4.72 12.55 -14.41
N VAL A 180 4.62 11.39 -15.06
CA VAL A 180 5.36 10.17 -14.71
C VAL A 180 6.03 9.67 -15.99
N ALA A 181 7.30 9.31 -15.90
CA ALA A 181 8.02 8.74 -17.04
C ALA A 181 7.37 7.41 -17.47
N PRO A 182 7.34 7.10 -18.79
CA PRO A 182 6.78 5.85 -19.32
C PRO A 182 7.43 4.58 -18.77
#